data_AF-A0A1I0Q7Z6-F1
#
_entry.id   AF-A0A1I0Q7Z6-F1
#
_cell.length_a   1.000
_cell.length_b   1.000
_cell.length_c   1.000
_cell.angle_alpha   90.00
_cell.angle_beta   90.00
_cell.angle_gamma   90.00
#
_symmetry.space_group_name_H-M   'P 1'
#
loop_
_entity.id
_entity.type
_entity.pdbx_description
1 polymer ?
#
loop_
_entity_poly.entity_id
_entity_poly.type
_entity_poly.pdbx_seq_one_letter_code
_entity_poly.pdbx_strand_id
1 'polypeptide(L)'
;MHDDDSRDLEPPARADASPPDDPITDGRRAWVDLTGFQRGCLEAVARCERDDRPRSPAGLIATLERRYPTVSRARLEPALRALVARGLVATRGGHPGRTTTYRLTGAGRALLIQRAERLAALCDLQGSAVDEGPEPAAREDRRSG
;
A
#
# COMPACT_ATOMS: atom_id res chain seq x y z
N MET A 1 -32.94 7.21 59.90
CA MET A 1 -32.81 5.87 60.49
C MET A 1 -33.54 4.90 59.59
N HIS A 2 -32.80 4.29 58.67
CA HIS A 2 -32.97 2.98 58.03
C HIS A 2 -31.60 2.72 57.40
N ASP A 3 -30.82 1.90 58.08
CA ASP A 3 -29.56 1.33 57.59
C ASP A 3 -29.85 0.06 56.78
N ASP A 4 -28.82 -0.34 56.03
CA ASP A 4 -28.55 -1.68 55.50
C ASP A 4 -29.40 -2.16 54.30
N ASP A 5 -28.89 -2.81 53.26
CA ASP A 5 -27.64 -3.56 53.05
C ASP A 5 -27.61 -3.88 51.54
N SER A 6 -26.47 -3.77 50.84
CA SER A 6 -26.12 -4.66 49.71
C SER A 6 -24.81 -4.26 49.01
N ARG A 7 -23.75 -4.90 49.50
CA ARG A 7 -22.72 -5.65 48.74
C ARG A 7 -21.92 -4.92 47.66
N ASP A 8 -20.67 -4.64 48.05
CA ASP A 8 -19.45 -5.03 47.35
C ASP A 8 -19.65 -5.67 45.97
N LEU A 9 -19.43 -4.87 44.93
CA LEU A 9 -18.93 -5.32 43.65
C LEU A 9 -17.87 -4.31 43.21
N GLU A 10 -16.69 -4.40 43.82
CA GLU A 10 -15.48 -3.81 43.26
C GLU A 10 -15.31 -4.41 41.85
N PRO A 11 -15.37 -3.62 40.76
CA PRO A 11 -15.12 -4.13 39.43
C PRO A 11 -13.66 -4.57 39.37
N PRO A 12 -13.33 -5.78 38.87
CA PRO A 12 -11.94 -6.21 38.80
C PRO A 12 -11.18 -5.17 37.98
N ALA A 13 -10.05 -4.74 38.54
CA ALA A 13 -9.06 -3.89 37.90
C ALA A 13 -9.02 -4.21 36.41
N ARG A 14 -9.41 -3.22 35.59
CA ARG A 14 -9.34 -3.33 34.14
C ARG A 14 -7.94 -3.85 33.82
N ALA A 15 -7.88 -5.11 33.39
CA ALA A 15 -6.71 -5.69 32.80
C ALA A 15 -6.20 -4.67 31.81
N ASP A 16 -4.95 -4.27 32.03
CA ASP A 16 -4.12 -3.48 31.15
C ASP A 16 -4.50 -3.83 29.71
N ALA A 17 -5.32 -2.97 29.11
CA ALA A 17 -5.72 -3.15 27.73
C ALA A 17 -4.42 -2.95 26.98
N SER A 18 -3.81 -4.06 26.54
CA SER A 18 -2.73 -4.00 25.57
C SER A 18 -3.15 -2.97 24.53
N PRO A 19 -2.28 -1.98 24.23
CA PRO A 19 -2.63 -0.97 23.27
C PRO A 19 -3.16 -1.67 22.01
N PRO A 20 -4.28 -1.20 21.44
CA PRO A 20 -4.81 -1.80 20.23
C PRO A 20 -3.65 -1.91 19.24
N ASP A 21 -3.42 -3.11 18.70
CA ASP A 21 -2.55 -3.30 17.56
C ASP A 21 -2.94 -2.23 16.52
N ASP A 22 -2.13 -1.19 16.41
CA ASP A 22 -2.35 -0.15 15.42
C ASP A 22 -2.45 -0.85 14.05
N PRO A 23 -3.49 -0.61 13.25
CA PRO A 23 -3.69 -1.24 11.95
C PRO A 23 -2.72 -0.69 10.88
N ILE A 24 -1.47 -0.41 11.25
CA ILE A 24 -0.37 -0.12 10.34
C ILE A 24 0.14 -1.42 9.67
N THR A 25 -0.20 -2.59 10.20
CA THR A 25 0.55 -3.83 9.94
C THR A 25 -0.43 -4.98 9.76
N ASP A 26 -0.67 -5.50 8.55
CA ASP A 26 0.32 -6.40 7.99
C ASP A 26 0.33 -6.40 6.46
N GLY A 27 0.72 -5.27 5.87
CA GLY A 27 1.07 -5.22 4.45
C GLY A 27 2.14 -6.24 4.04
N ARG A 28 2.93 -6.77 4.99
CA ARG A 28 3.84 -7.88 4.74
C ARG A 28 3.07 -9.18 4.50
N ARG A 29 2.17 -9.60 5.40
CA ARG A 29 1.26 -10.76 5.22
C ARG A 29 0.44 -10.61 3.96
N ALA A 30 -0.22 -9.46 3.79
CA ALA A 30 -1.02 -9.20 2.61
C ALA A 30 -0.20 -9.31 1.31
N TRP A 31 1.06 -8.87 1.31
CA TRP A 31 1.96 -9.05 0.16
C TRP A 31 2.40 -10.51 -0.03
N VAL A 32 2.77 -11.21 1.05
CA VAL A 32 3.25 -12.61 0.95
C VAL A 32 2.14 -13.57 0.52
N ASP A 33 0.90 -13.30 0.90
CA ASP A 33 -0.28 -14.10 0.53
C ASP A 33 -0.63 -14.00 -0.97
N LEU A 34 -0.12 -12.97 -1.66
CA LEU A 34 -0.25 -12.88 -3.11
C LEU A 34 0.77 -13.80 -3.79
N THR A 35 0.31 -14.51 -4.83
CA THR A 35 1.23 -15.22 -5.72
C THR A 35 2.14 -14.22 -6.45
N GLY A 36 3.31 -14.69 -6.90
CA GLY A 36 4.22 -13.84 -7.70
C GLY A 36 3.53 -13.23 -8.92
N PHE A 37 2.61 -13.96 -9.56
CA PHE A 37 1.86 -13.46 -10.69
C PHE A 37 0.81 -12.40 -10.30
N GLN A 38 0.13 -12.54 -9.16
CA GLN A 38 -0.78 -11.52 -8.64
C GLN A 38 -0.05 -10.21 -8.29
N ARG A 39 1.14 -10.31 -7.67
CA ARG A 39 2.01 -9.14 -7.43
C ARG A 39 2.39 -8.46 -8.75
N GLY A 40 2.81 -9.25 -9.74
CA GLY A 40 3.07 -8.76 -11.09
C GLY A 40 1.87 -8.07 -11.74
N CYS A 41 0.65 -8.59 -11.54
CA CYS A 41 -0.57 -7.96 -12.04
C CYS A 41 -0.84 -6.60 -11.36
N LEU A 42 -0.63 -6.48 -10.05
CA LEU A 42 -0.73 -5.19 -9.35
C LEU A 42 0.26 -4.16 -9.90
N GLU A 43 1.53 -4.57 -10.04
CA GLU A 43 2.57 -3.73 -10.65
C GLU A 43 2.20 -3.32 -12.09
N ALA A 44 1.64 -4.23 -12.88
CA ALA A 44 1.22 -3.94 -14.25
C ALA A 44 0.08 -2.91 -14.32
N VAL A 45 -0.93 -3.01 -13.45
CA VAL A 45 -1.99 -2.00 -13.35
C VAL A 45 -1.41 -0.64 -12.97
N ALA A 46 -0.54 -0.60 -11.94
CA ALA A 46 0.14 0.63 -11.52
C ALA A 46 0.95 1.27 -12.66
N ARG A 47 1.66 0.42 -13.42
CA ARG A 47 2.47 0.88 -14.55
C ARG A 47 1.61 1.38 -15.71
N CYS A 48 0.48 0.74 -16.00
CA CYS A 48 -0.46 1.26 -16.99
C CYS A 48 -1.08 2.60 -16.56
N GLU A 49 -1.35 2.80 -15.28
CA GLU A 49 -1.79 4.12 -14.76
C GLU A 49 -0.70 5.18 -14.92
N ARG A 50 0.55 4.86 -14.59
CA ARG A 50 1.70 5.77 -14.67
C ARG A 50 2.03 6.17 -16.12
N ASP A 51 2.02 5.21 -17.02
CA ASP A 51 2.43 5.40 -18.42
C ASP A 51 1.25 5.80 -19.32
N ASP A 52 0.09 6.11 -18.74
CA ASP A 52 -1.21 6.34 -19.41
C ASP A 52 -1.56 5.30 -20.50
N ARG A 53 -1.22 4.04 -20.22
CA ARG A 53 -1.51 2.91 -21.11
C ARG A 53 -2.90 2.33 -20.84
N PRO A 54 -3.49 1.63 -21.83
CA PRO A 54 -4.76 0.94 -21.66
C PRO A 54 -4.72 -0.03 -20.48
N ARG A 55 -5.66 0.13 -19.55
CA ARG A 55 -5.87 -0.76 -18.40
C ARG A 55 -6.87 -1.88 -18.69
N SER A 56 -7.04 -2.20 -19.97
CA SER A 56 -7.81 -3.35 -20.43
C SER A 56 -6.99 -4.64 -20.28
N PRO A 57 -7.62 -5.84 -20.32
CA PRO A 57 -6.87 -7.10 -20.30
C PRO A 57 -5.74 -7.16 -21.32
N ALA A 58 -5.96 -6.66 -22.54
CA ALA A 58 -4.94 -6.63 -23.59
C ALA A 58 -3.75 -5.73 -23.23
N GLY A 59 -3.99 -4.53 -22.69
CA GLY A 59 -2.92 -3.63 -22.27
C GLY A 59 -2.13 -4.16 -21.06
N LEU A 60 -2.80 -4.87 -20.16
CA LEU A 60 -2.15 -5.55 -19.04
C LEU A 60 -1.29 -6.73 -19.52
N ILE A 61 -1.78 -7.54 -20.46
CA ILE A 61 -0.99 -8.61 -21.10
C ILE A 61 0.28 -8.03 -21.72
N ALA A 62 0.16 -7.00 -22.57
CA ALA A 62 1.32 -6.36 -23.20
C ALA A 62 2.33 -5.80 -22.18
N THR A 63 1.84 -5.34 -21.02
CA THR A 63 2.72 -4.87 -19.94
C THR A 63 3.40 -6.03 -19.18
N LEU A 64 2.70 -7.14 -19.00
CA LEU A 64 3.16 -8.33 -18.29
C LEU A 64 4.10 -9.20 -19.12
N GLU A 65 3.96 -9.22 -20.45
CA GLU A 65 4.77 -10.04 -21.37
C GLU A 65 6.27 -9.84 -21.21
N ARG A 66 6.70 -8.63 -20.82
CA ARG A 66 8.13 -8.34 -20.52
C ARG A 66 8.70 -9.19 -19.37
N ARG A 67 7.86 -9.60 -18.42
CA ARG A 67 8.26 -10.36 -17.22
C ARG A 67 7.73 -11.81 -17.24
N TYR A 68 6.60 -12.03 -17.89
CA TYR A 68 5.95 -13.32 -18.04
C TYR A 68 5.69 -13.56 -19.53
N PRO A 69 6.67 -14.11 -20.26
CA PRO A 69 6.47 -14.51 -21.64
C PRO A 69 5.21 -15.37 -21.76
N THR A 70 4.46 -15.19 -22.84
CA THR A 70 3.25 -15.97 -23.17
C THR A 70 2.11 -15.90 -22.13
N VAL A 71 2.03 -14.80 -21.37
CA VAL A 71 0.89 -14.58 -20.46
C VAL A 71 -0.44 -14.54 -21.23
N SER A 72 -1.29 -15.53 -20.97
CA SER A 72 -2.60 -15.63 -21.61
C SER A 72 -3.68 -14.92 -20.80
N ARG A 73 -4.77 -14.54 -21.48
CA ARG A 73 -5.97 -14.01 -20.83
C ARG A 73 -6.57 -14.99 -19.83
N ALA A 74 -6.54 -16.30 -20.15
CA ALA A 74 -6.99 -17.37 -19.26
C ALA A 74 -6.23 -17.43 -17.94
N ARG A 75 -4.96 -17.00 -17.92
CA ARG A 75 -4.17 -16.87 -16.68
C ARG A 75 -4.38 -15.53 -15.99
N LEU A 76 -4.51 -14.44 -16.76
CA LEU A 76 -4.66 -13.09 -16.24
C LEU A 76 -5.99 -12.89 -15.51
N GLU A 77 -7.11 -13.29 -16.11
CA GLU A 77 -8.43 -12.97 -15.57
C GLU A 77 -8.71 -13.57 -14.19
N PRO A 78 -8.39 -14.85 -13.91
CA PRO A 78 -8.52 -15.39 -12.55
C PRO A 78 -7.69 -14.61 -11.52
N ALA A 79 -6.48 -14.19 -11.90
CA ALA A 79 -5.62 -13.41 -11.02
C ALA A 79 -6.23 -12.02 -10.73
N LEU A 80 -6.75 -11.34 -11.74
CA LEU A 80 -7.43 -10.05 -11.57
C LEU A 80 -8.71 -10.19 -10.74
N ARG A 81 -9.52 -11.24 -10.97
CA ARG A 81 -10.70 -11.53 -10.14
C ARG A 81 -10.33 -11.71 -8.66
N ALA A 82 -9.24 -12.43 -8.37
CA ALA A 82 -8.77 -12.61 -7.00
C ALA A 82 -8.30 -11.29 -6.36
N LEU A 83 -7.65 -10.42 -7.12
CA LEU A 83 -7.22 -9.09 -6.65
C LEU A 83 -8.42 -8.15 -6.41
N VAL A 84 -9.46 -8.25 -7.23
CA VAL A 84 -10.73 -7.53 -7.05
C VAL A 84 -11.46 -8.02 -5.81
N ALA A 85 -11.54 -9.34 -5.61
CA ALA A 85 -12.15 -9.94 -4.41
C ALA A 85 -11.42 -9.52 -3.12
N ARG A 86 -10.12 -9.27 -3.19
CA ARG A 86 -9.30 -8.74 -2.08
C ARG A 86 -9.38 -7.21 -1.93
N GLY A 87 -10.13 -6.51 -2.77
CA GLY A 87 -10.26 -5.05 -2.73
C GLY A 87 -8.98 -4.30 -3.10
N LEU A 88 -8.00 -4.95 -3.76
CA LEU A 88 -6.74 -4.31 -4.18
C LEU A 88 -6.85 -3.67 -5.57
N VAL A 89 -7.78 -4.16 -6.39
CA VAL A 89 -8.08 -3.65 -7.73
C VAL A 89 -9.58 -3.43 -7.84
N ALA A 90 -9.99 -2.35 -8.50
CA ALA A 90 -11.37 -2.08 -8.87
C ALA A 90 -11.55 -2.23 -10.38
N THR A 91 -12.74 -2.65 -10.81
CA THR A 91 -13.12 -2.71 -12.22
C THR A 91 -14.01 -1.53 -12.59
N ARG A 92 -13.84 -0.99 -13.79
CA ARG A 92 -14.72 0.00 -14.40
C ARG A 92 -15.15 -0.46 -15.78
N GLY A 93 -16.45 -0.43 -16.04
CA GLY A 93 -17.03 -0.89 -17.33
C GLY A 93 -17.46 -2.34 -17.33
N GLY A 94 -18.27 -2.76 -16.34
CA GLY A 94 -18.86 -4.11 -16.24
C GLY A 94 -20.19 -4.29 -17.00
N HIS A 95 -20.52 -3.40 -17.94
CA HIS A 95 -21.74 -3.54 -18.73
C HIS A 95 -21.51 -4.48 -19.91
N PRO A 96 -22.52 -5.27 -20.32
CA PRO A 96 -22.42 -6.10 -21.52
C PRO A 96 -22.03 -5.21 -22.72
N GLY A 97 -20.95 -5.58 -23.40
CA GLY A 97 -20.42 -4.85 -24.56
C GLY A 97 -19.31 -3.83 -24.29
N ARG A 98 -18.95 -3.53 -23.03
CA ARG A 98 -17.77 -2.68 -22.72
C ARG A 98 -16.58 -3.50 -22.22
N THR A 99 -15.40 -3.16 -22.75
CA THR A 99 -14.13 -3.70 -22.25
C THR A 99 -13.91 -3.26 -20.81
N THR A 100 -13.85 -4.22 -19.89
CA THR A 100 -13.54 -3.97 -18.48
C THR A 100 -12.14 -3.36 -18.36
N THR A 101 -12.05 -2.27 -17.61
CA THR A 101 -10.79 -1.61 -17.27
C THR A 101 -10.50 -1.79 -15.78
N TYR A 102 -9.23 -1.90 -15.43
CA TYR A 102 -8.79 -2.15 -14.06
C TYR A 102 -8.07 -0.91 -13.49
N ARG A 103 -8.28 -0.63 -12.21
CA ARG A 103 -7.64 0.48 -11.49
C ARG A 103 -7.19 -0.01 -10.12
N LEU A 104 -6.07 0.49 -9.62
CA LEU A 104 -5.71 0.26 -8.22
C LEU A 104 -6.71 0.94 -7.28
N THR A 105 -7.04 0.26 -6.20
CA THR A 105 -7.70 0.89 -5.05
C THR A 105 -6.67 1.61 -4.19
N GLY A 106 -7.12 2.37 -3.19
CA GLY A 106 -6.25 2.93 -2.16
C GLY A 106 -5.42 1.85 -1.46
N ALA A 107 -6.05 0.72 -1.12
CA ALA A 107 -5.38 -0.41 -0.49
C ALA A 107 -4.33 -1.07 -1.40
N GLY A 108 -4.64 -1.29 -2.68
CA GLY A 108 -3.67 -1.82 -3.65
C GLY A 108 -2.47 -0.90 -3.85
N ARG A 109 -2.70 0.42 -3.86
CA ARG A 109 -1.63 1.42 -3.94
C ARG A 109 -0.78 1.46 -2.67
N ALA A 110 -1.40 1.48 -1.50
CA ALA A 110 -0.69 1.44 -0.21
C ALA A 110 0.19 0.20 -0.10
N LEU A 111 -0.30 -0.96 -0.54
CA LEU A 111 0.47 -2.21 -0.52
C LEU A 111 1.75 -2.14 -1.39
N LEU A 112 1.67 -1.50 -2.57
CA LEU A 112 2.84 -1.28 -3.42
C LEU A 112 3.84 -0.29 -2.81
N ILE A 113 3.34 0.79 -2.18
CA ILE A 113 4.17 1.78 -1.47
C ILE A 113 4.93 1.11 -0.33
N GLN A 114 4.24 0.40 0.55
CA GLN A 114 4.86 -0.34 1.65
C GLN A 114 5.90 -1.36 1.17
N ARG A 115 5.66 -2.00 0.02
CA ARG A 115 6.64 -2.90 -0.59
C ARG A 115 7.88 -2.16 -1.08
N ALA A 116 7.70 -1.01 -1.71
CA ALA A 116 8.80 -0.17 -2.20
C ALA A 116 9.63 0.39 -1.06
N GLU A 117 9.00 0.92 -0.01
CA GLU A 117 9.66 1.41 1.20
C GLU A 117 10.50 0.30 1.86
N ARG A 118 9.94 -0.92 1.98
CA ARG A 118 10.71 -2.06 2.51
C ARG A 118 11.92 -2.42 1.65
N LEU A 119 11.79 -2.35 0.33
CA LEU A 119 12.93 -2.59 -0.56
C LEU A 119 13.98 -1.49 -0.42
N ALA A 120 13.57 -0.23 -0.32
CA ALA A 120 14.47 0.89 -0.10
C ALA A 120 15.22 0.75 1.23
N ALA A 121 14.53 0.35 2.30
CA ALA A 121 15.14 0.09 3.62
C ALA A 121 16.20 -1.02 3.56
N LEU A 122 15.94 -2.11 2.83
CA LEU A 122 16.91 -3.19 2.65
C LEU A 122 18.14 -2.81 1.80
N CYS A 123 18.04 -1.72 1.05
CA CYS A 123 19.13 -1.19 0.24
C CYS A 123 19.79 0.04 0.88
N ASP A 124 19.44 0.36 2.14
CA ASP A 124 19.91 1.56 2.87
C ASP A 124 19.63 2.88 2.13
N LEU A 125 18.63 2.89 1.24
CA LEU A 125 18.25 4.07 0.45
C LEU A 125 17.35 5.05 1.22
N GLN A 126 17.08 4.80 2.50
CA GLN A 126 16.19 5.63 3.33
C GLN A 126 16.89 6.80 4.04
N GLY A 127 18.16 7.09 3.74
CA GLY A 127 18.92 8.13 4.44
C GLY A 127 20.05 8.79 3.64
N SER A 128 19.74 9.58 2.61
CA SER A 128 20.71 10.56 2.05
C SER A 128 20.09 11.93 1.75
N ALA A 129 19.09 12.34 2.52
CA ALA A 129 18.50 13.68 2.42
C ALA A 129 18.42 14.36 3.80
N VAL A 130 19.46 14.19 4.62
CA VAL A 130 19.83 15.16 5.66
C VAL A 130 21.35 15.16 5.70
N ASP A 131 21.95 15.94 4.81
CA ASP A 131 23.28 16.50 5.07
C ASP A 131 23.02 17.92 5.59
N GLU A 132 23.31 18.11 6.87
CA GLU A 132 23.37 19.40 7.54
C GLU A 132 24.49 20.27 6.90
N GLY A 133 24.43 21.59 6.91
CA GLY A 133 23.65 22.39 7.82
C GLY A 133 23.66 23.88 7.56
N PRO A 134 23.03 24.64 8.46
CA PRO A 134 23.27 26.05 8.62
C PRO A 134 24.46 26.26 9.56
N GLU A 135 25.56 26.84 9.07
CA GLU A 135 26.58 27.47 9.92
C GLU A 135 26.28 28.98 9.98
N PRO A 136 25.80 29.50 11.13
CA PRO A 136 25.60 30.92 11.35
C PRO A 136 26.88 31.55 11.91
N ALA A 137 27.64 32.24 11.06
CA ALA A 137 28.78 33.06 11.51
C ALA A 137 28.52 34.55 11.32
N ALA A 138 28.11 35.16 12.44
CA ALA A 138 28.40 36.49 12.97
C ALA A 138 28.77 37.67 12.04
N ARG A 139 28.08 38.79 12.34
CA ARG A 139 28.45 40.20 12.11
C ARG A 139 29.96 40.46 11.97
N GLU A 140 30.36 41.16 10.92
CA GLU A 140 31.36 42.22 11.08
C GLU A 140 30.95 43.49 10.32
N ASP A 141 30.63 44.48 11.15
CA ASP A 141 30.49 45.90 10.84
C ASP A 141 31.91 46.46 10.56
N ARG A 142 32.15 47.03 9.36
CA ARG A 142 33.08 48.17 9.17
C ARG A 142 33.17 48.68 7.72
N ARG A 143 32.90 49.99 7.61
CA ARG A 143 33.40 51.00 6.63
C ARG A 143 32.94 50.89 5.17
N SER A 144 32.11 51.86 4.77
CA SER A 144 32.55 52.85 3.79
C SER A 144 31.94 54.21 4.13
N GLY A 145 32.82 55.13 4.50
CA GLY A 145 32.61 56.57 4.36
C GLY A 145 33.38 57.05 3.14
#